data_AF-A0A534U273-F1
#
_entry.id   AF-A0A534U273-F1
#
_cell.length_a   1.000
_cell.length_b   1.000
_cell.length_c   1.000
_cell.angle_alpha   90.00
_cell.angle_beta   90.00
_cell.angle_gamma   90.00
#
_symmetry.space_group_name_H-M   'P 1'
#
loop_
_entity.id
_entity.type
_entity.pdbx_description
1 polymer ?
#
loop_
_entity_poly.entity_id
_entity_poly.type
_entity_poly.pdbx_seq_one_letter_code
_entity_poly.pdbx_strand_id
1 'polypeptide(L)'
;MRGRSRGRSFGACSRTSTARLSRRSRFLRFAALRASVVGRAWLALERNLHVVRLVEAALSRRRLRVDAARVVRRTVLGIYATVLAKEWEDAWALTRALVWRLQQDVDGGAFAAIAIPPKEVVSPDAWRMLRALSTDGGIGSLDVERPGVVSGELFREARVRYLDLAPALRSHFAATGRSGYFGWDVHLDEEGHEVVAQALCPFVEAVLDERAATRARVGAATGARPTR
;
A
#
# COMPACT_ATOMS: atom_id res chain seq x y z
N MET A 1 -16.32 44.64 38.93
CA MET A 1 -16.25 45.61 37.81
C MET A 1 -16.29 44.82 36.50
N ARG A 2 -17.40 44.87 35.76
CA ARG A 2 -17.52 45.52 34.42
C ARG A 2 -16.34 45.18 33.50
N GLY A 3 -16.43 44.54 32.34
CA GLY A 3 -17.54 44.20 31.45
C GLY A 3 -17.01 44.24 29.99
N ARG A 4 -17.68 43.55 29.05
CA ARG A 4 -18.05 44.00 27.68
C ARG A 4 -18.16 42.82 26.70
N SER A 5 -19.42 42.51 26.40
CA SER A 5 -19.89 41.86 25.20
C SER A 5 -19.84 42.83 24.00
N ARG A 6 -19.58 42.30 22.80
CA ARG A 6 -19.91 42.99 21.54
C ARG A 6 -20.45 41.96 20.54
N GLY A 7 -21.77 42.04 20.31
CA GLY A 7 -22.44 41.39 19.20
C GLY A 7 -22.22 42.15 17.89
N ARG A 8 -22.44 41.46 16.76
CA ARG A 8 -22.63 42.08 15.45
C ARG A 8 -23.85 41.50 14.78
N SER A 9 -24.64 42.41 14.24
CA SER A 9 -25.96 42.25 13.66
C SER A 9 -25.93 41.98 12.15
N PHE A 10 -27.05 41.40 11.72
CA PHE A 10 -27.55 41.13 10.39
C PHE A 10 -27.37 42.25 9.34
N GLY A 11 -27.18 41.82 8.09
CA GLY A 11 -27.47 42.59 6.88
C GLY A 11 -28.19 41.70 5.87
N ALA A 12 -29.48 41.96 5.64
CA ALA A 12 -30.30 41.29 4.64
C ALA A 12 -30.07 41.90 3.25
N CYS A 13 -29.95 41.06 2.21
CA CYS A 13 -29.90 41.48 0.81
C CYS A 13 -31.01 40.78 0.03
N SER A 14 -32.03 41.54 -0.35
CA SER A 14 -33.12 41.15 -1.22
C SER A 14 -32.73 41.38 -2.69
N ARG A 15 -32.86 40.35 -3.54
CA ARG A 15 -32.86 40.51 -5.00
C ARG A 15 -34.00 39.74 -5.65
N THR A 16 -34.51 40.38 -6.69
CA THR A 16 -35.78 40.23 -7.37
C THR A 16 -35.87 39.00 -8.28
N SER A 17 -37.11 38.52 -8.42
CA SER A 17 -37.56 37.37 -9.19
C SER A 17 -37.93 37.78 -10.62
N THR A 18 -37.23 37.24 -11.63
CA THR A 18 -37.67 37.22 -13.05
C THR A 18 -37.01 36.07 -13.82
N ALA A 19 -37.41 34.81 -13.58
CA ALA A 19 -37.03 33.69 -14.45
C ALA A 19 -37.97 32.48 -14.30
N ARG A 20 -39.21 32.56 -14.79
CA ARG A 20 -40.18 31.46 -14.68
C ARG A 20 -41.01 31.17 -15.94
N LEU A 21 -40.41 31.23 -17.13
CA LEU A 21 -41.10 30.86 -18.38
C LEU A 21 -40.35 29.92 -19.35
N SER A 22 -39.24 29.25 -18.98
CA SER A 22 -38.48 28.42 -19.96
C SER A 22 -38.46 26.89 -19.76
N ARG A 23 -39.10 26.33 -18.72
CA ARG A 23 -39.03 24.87 -18.44
C ARG A 23 -40.10 24.01 -19.13
N ARG A 24 -41.32 24.53 -19.35
CA ARG A 24 -42.41 23.73 -19.94
C ARG A 24 -42.20 23.37 -21.43
N SER A 25 -41.50 24.21 -22.19
CA SER A 25 -41.28 23.96 -23.64
C SER A 25 -40.24 22.87 -23.93
N ARG A 26 -39.28 22.64 -23.02
CA ARG A 26 -38.26 21.59 -23.19
C ARG A 26 -38.82 20.18 -22.95
N PHE A 27 -39.75 20.05 -22.02
CA PHE A 27 -40.34 18.74 -21.67
C PHE A 27 -41.20 18.17 -22.79
N LEU A 28 -41.97 19.01 -23.48
CA LEU A 28 -42.85 18.59 -24.57
C LEU A 28 -42.06 18.16 -25.82
N ARG A 29 -40.93 18.82 -26.14
CA ARG A 29 -40.05 18.39 -27.25
C ARG A 29 -39.38 17.04 -26.97
N PHE A 30 -39.04 16.76 -25.71
CA PHE A 30 -38.44 15.49 -25.30
C PHE A 30 -39.43 14.32 -25.36
N ALA A 31 -40.69 14.55 -24.97
CA ALA A 31 -41.75 13.55 -25.06
C ALA A 31 -42.10 13.18 -26.50
N ALA A 32 -42.14 14.16 -27.42
CA ALA A 32 -42.42 13.93 -28.84
C ALA A 32 -41.32 13.11 -29.54
N LEU A 33 -40.04 13.33 -29.19
CA LEU A 33 -38.92 12.55 -29.75
C LEU A 33 -39.01 11.06 -29.36
N ARG A 34 -39.45 10.76 -28.13
CA ARG A 34 -39.60 9.38 -27.62
C ARG A 34 -40.75 8.60 -28.27
N ALA A 35 -41.79 9.27 -28.77
CA ALA A 35 -42.93 8.62 -29.41
C ALA A 35 -42.72 8.33 -30.91
N SER A 36 -41.61 8.80 -31.51
CA SER A 36 -41.29 8.57 -32.92
C SER A 36 -40.78 7.15 -33.19
N VAL A 37 -40.92 6.68 -34.44
CA VAL A 37 -40.38 5.38 -34.89
C VAL A 37 -38.86 5.31 -34.68
N VAL A 38 -38.16 6.42 -34.90
CA VAL A 38 -36.72 6.57 -34.64
C VAL A 38 -36.41 6.46 -33.13
N GLY A 39 -37.24 7.04 -32.28
CA GLY A 39 -37.10 6.93 -30.81
C GLY A 39 -37.30 5.50 -30.29
N ARG A 40 -38.18 4.71 -30.91
CA ARG A 40 -38.37 3.28 -30.55
C ARG A 40 -37.22 2.40 -31.03
N ALA A 41 -36.67 2.65 -32.22
CA ALA A 41 -35.49 1.95 -32.72
C ALA A 41 -34.24 2.24 -31.86
N TRP A 42 -34.08 3.49 -31.40
CA TRP A 42 -33.01 3.88 -30.49
C TRP A 42 -33.10 3.17 -29.13
N LEU A 43 -34.29 3.05 -28.55
CA LEU A 43 -34.50 2.33 -27.28
C LEU A 43 -34.26 0.81 -27.40
N ALA A 44 -34.55 0.21 -28.56
CA ALA A 44 -34.21 -1.19 -28.84
C ALA A 44 -32.69 -1.40 -28.96
N LEU A 45 -31.98 -0.45 -29.58
CA LEU A 45 -30.52 -0.45 -29.67
C LEU A 45 -29.87 -0.29 -28.27
N GLU A 46 -30.38 0.62 -27.43
CA GLU A 46 -29.90 0.79 -26.05
C GLU A 46 -30.11 -0.48 -25.19
N ARG A 47 -31.25 -1.17 -25.36
CA ARG A 47 -31.51 -2.44 -24.66
C ARG A 47 -30.56 -3.54 -25.11
N ASN A 48 -30.30 -3.67 -26.41
CA ASN A 48 -29.34 -4.66 -26.92
C ASN A 48 -27.90 -4.36 -26.49
N LEU A 49 -27.51 -3.08 -26.46
CA LEU A 49 -26.20 -2.67 -25.94
C LEU A 49 -26.04 -2.96 -24.44
N HIS A 50 -27.12 -2.87 -23.65
CA HIS A 50 -27.08 -3.21 -22.23
C HIS A 50 -26.88 -4.72 -21.99
N VAL A 51 -27.54 -5.57 -22.80
CA VAL A 51 -27.35 -7.04 -22.74
C VAL A 51 -25.93 -7.42 -23.15
N VAL A 52 -25.40 -6.83 -24.23
CA VAL A 52 -24.00 -7.05 -24.66
C VAL A 52 -23.02 -6.65 -23.56
N ARG A 53 -23.20 -5.50 -22.89
CA ARG A 53 -22.35 -5.05 -21.77
C ARG A 53 -22.46 -5.95 -20.53
N LEU A 54 -23.63 -6.51 -20.23
CA LEU A 54 -23.82 -7.46 -19.13
C LEU A 54 -23.12 -8.79 -19.40
N VAL A 55 -23.23 -9.31 -20.61
CA VAL A 55 -22.53 -10.53 -21.05
C VAL A 55 -21.03 -10.30 -21.09
N GLU A 56 -20.57 -9.16 -21.59
CA GLU A 56 -19.16 -8.77 -21.60
C GLU A 56 -18.61 -8.59 -20.17
N ALA A 57 -19.37 -7.99 -19.25
CA ALA A 57 -18.97 -7.87 -17.85
C ALA A 57 -18.95 -9.24 -17.13
N ALA A 58 -19.88 -10.14 -17.44
CA ALA A 58 -19.90 -11.49 -16.89
C ALA A 58 -18.74 -12.35 -17.41
N LEU A 59 -18.46 -12.28 -18.72
CA LEU A 59 -17.33 -12.98 -19.35
C LEU A 59 -15.98 -12.37 -18.94
N SER A 60 -15.91 -11.05 -18.77
CA SER A 60 -14.74 -10.35 -18.22
C SER A 60 -14.48 -10.77 -16.78
N ARG A 61 -15.51 -10.87 -15.93
CA ARG A 61 -15.35 -11.40 -14.56
C ARG A 61 -14.86 -12.85 -14.52
N ARG A 62 -15.25 -13.68 -15.49
CA ARG A 62 -14.81 -15.09 -15.57
C ARG A 62 -13.36 -15.21 -16.07
N ARG A 63 -12.96 -14.43 -17.07
CA ARG A 63 -11.55 -14.35 -17.54
C ARG A 63 -10.65 -13.71 -16.49
N LEU A 64 -11.08 -12.61 -15.88
CA LEU A 64 -10.37 -11.96 -14.76
C LEU A 64 -10.17 -12.91 -13.57
N ARG A 65 -11.09 -13.84 -13.31
CA ARG A 65 -10.91 -14.84 -12.22
C ARG A 65 -9.88 -15.92 -12.56
N VAL A 66 -9.83 -16.39 -13.81
CA VAL A 66 -8.83 -17.38 -14.25
C VAL A 66 -7.43 -16.74 -14.32
N ASP A 67 -7.36 -15.52 -14.84
CA ASP A 67 -6.11 -14.75 -14.87
C ASP A 67 -5.69 -14.31 -13.46
N ALA A 68 -6.61 -13.90 -12.58
CA ALA A 68 -6.29 -13.58 -11.19
C ALA A 68 -5.80 -14.80 -10.41
N ALA A 69 -6.39 -15.99 -10.57
CA ALA A 69 -5.88 -17.18 -9.91
C ALA A 69 -4.46 -17.54 -10.39
N ARG A 70 -4.19 -17.38 -11.70
CA ARG A 70 -2.85 -17.61 -12.28
C ARG A 70 -1.83 -16.57 -11.84
N VAL A 71 -2.24 -15.30 -11.79
CA VAL A 71 -1.43 -14.16 -11.33
C VAL A 71 -1.14 -14.33 -9.84
N VAL A 72 -2.16 -14.49 -8.98
CA VAL A 72 -2.01 -14.70 -7.53
C VAL A 72 -1.12 -15.90 -7.21
N ARG A 73 -1.24 -17.02 -7.94
CA ARG A 73 -0.36 -18.18 -7.77
C ARG A 73 1.10 -17.88 -8.12
N ARG A 74 1.36 -17.14 -9.19
CA ARG A 74 2.72 -16.74 -9.58
C ARG A 74 3.30 -15.61 -8.72
N THR A 75 2.46 -14.72 -8.18
CA THR A 75 2.89 -13.50 -7.50
C THR A 75 2.88 -13.59 -5.98
N VAL A 76 1.92 -14.27 -5.35
CA VAL A 76 1.84 -14.31 -3.88
C VAL A 76 2.68 -15.45 -3.32
N LEU A 77 2.61 -16.64 -3.91
CA LEU A 77 3.36 -17.80 -3.42
C LEU A 77 4.79 -17.90 -3.97
N GLY A 78 5.05 -17.29 -5.13
CA GLY A 78 6.35 -17.38 -5.80
C GLY A 78 7.50 -16.80 -4.98
N ILE A 79 7.25 -15.79 -4.13
CA ILE A 79 8.26 -15.20 -3.26
C ILE A 79 8.75 -16.18 -2.16
N TYR A 80 7.91 -17.14 -1.79
CA TYR A 80 8.21 -18.17 -0.78
C TYR A 80 8.86 -19.43 -1.39
N ALA A 81 8.98 -19.52 -2.72
CA ALA A 81 9.55 -20.71 -3.36
C ALA A 81 11.05 -20.82 -3.07
N THR A 82 11.52 -21.99 -2.62
CA THR A 82 12.95 -22.26 -2.38
C THR A 82 13.79 -22.18 -3.66
N VAL A 83 13.20 -22.54 -4.79
CA VAL A 83 13.74 -22.31 -6.14
C VAL A 83 12.91 -21.20 -6.78
N LEU A 84 13.51 -20.03 -6.95
CA LEU A 84 12.83 -18.89 -7.53
C LEU A 84 12.70 -19.08 -9.04
N ALA A 85 11.53 -18.70 -9.58
CA ALA A 85 11.42 -18.50 -11.01
C ALA A 85 12.29 -17.30 -11.42
N LYS A 86 12.78 -17.29 -12.66
CA LYS A 86 13.69 -16.24 -13.18
C LYS A 86 13.14 -14.83 -12.93
N GLU A 87 11.83 -14.64 -13.03
CA GLU A 87 11.18 -13.34 -12.83
C GLU A 87 11.38 -12.81 -11.39
N TRP A 88 11.42 -13.69 -10.39
CA TRP A 88 11.69 -13.32 -9.01
C TRP A 88 13.17 -13.02 -8.76
N GLU A 89 14.07 -13.77 -9.39
CA GLU A 89 15.50 -13.47 -9.35
C GLU A 89 15.79 -12.10 -9.96
N ASP A 90 15.19 -11.80 -11.12
CA ASP A 90 15.30 -10.51 -11.80
C ASP A 90 14.72 -9.37 -10.93
N ALA A 91 13.59 -9.60 -10.26
CA ALA A 91 12.98 -8.63 -9.35
C ALA A 91 13.87 -8.34 -8.13
N TRP A 92 14.50 -9.36 -7.53
CA TRP A 92 15.45 -9.17 -6.44
C TRP A 92 16.72 -8.45 -6.90
N ALA A 93 17.23 -8.77 -8.09
CA ALA A 93 18.38 -8.09 -8.67
C ALA A 93 18.09 -6.60 -8.92
N LEU A 94 16.92 -6.27 -9.47
CA LEU A 94 16.48 -4.89 -9.66
C LEU A 94 16.32 -4.16 -8.31
N THR A 95 15.66 -4.79 -7.34
CA THR A 95 15.47 -4.22 -5.99
C THR A 95 16.82 -3.89 -5.34
N ARG A 96 17.80 -4.78 -5.48
CA ARG A 96 19.17 -4.56 -4.99
C ARG A 96 19.83 -3.34 -5.64
N ALA A 97 19.74 -3.22 -6.96
CA ALA A 97 20.29 -2.08 -7.68
C ALA A 97 19.62 -0.76 -7.25
N LEU A 98 18.30 -0.78 -7.03
CA LEU A 98 17.56 0.38 -6.53
C LEU A 98 17.97 0.76 -5.11
N VAL A 99 18.02 -0.18 -4.17
CA VAL A 99 18.43 0.10 -2.78
C VAL A 99 19.83 0.67 -2.72
N TRP A 100 20.76 0.10 -3.49
CA TRP A 100 22.12 0.64 -3.58
C TRP A 100 22.12 2.07 -4.15
N ARG A 101 21.39 2.32 -5.24
CA ARG A 101 21.31 3.66 -5.84
C ARG A 101 20.69 4.67 -4.86
N LEU A 102 19.59 4.33 -4.21
CA LEU A 102 18.94 5.19 -3.22
C LEU A 102 19.90 5.53 -2.07
N GLN A 103 20.65 4.57 -1.57
CA GLN A 103 21.65 4.82 -0.52
C GLN A 103 22.70 5.86 -0.96
N GLN A 104 23.18 5.79 -2.20
CA GLN A 104 24.15 6.76 -2.73
C GLN A 104 23.55 8.15 -2.94
N ASP A 105 22.25 8.23 -3.23
CA ASP A 105 21.55 9.48 -3.52
C ASP A 105 21.11 10.25 -2.25
N VAL A 106 21.21 9.64 -1.06
CA VAL A 106 20.90 10.31 0.21
C VAL A 106 22.04 11.26 0.59
N ASP A 107 21.94 12.51 0.13
CA ASP A 107 22.88 13.58 0.47
C ASP A 107 22.60 14.16 1.86
N GLY A 108 23.64 14.21 2.67
CA GLY A 108 23.63 14.72 4.04
C GLY A 108 22.76 13.93 5.02
N GLY A 109 21.90 13.01 4.55
CA GLY A 109 20.89 12.22 5.25
C GLY A 109 21.40 10.95 5.94
N ALA A 110 20.53 10.26 6.68
CA ALA A 110 20.73 8.87 7.07
C ALA A 110 19.75 8.01 6.28
N PHE A 111 20.21 6.87 5.79
CA PHE A 111 19.38 5.90 5.09
C PHE A 111 19.34 4.59 5.88
N ALA A 112 18.14 4.14 6.21
CA ALA A 112 17.89 2.90 6.91
C ALA A 112 16.64 2.22 6.35
N ALA A 113 16.59 0.89 6.45
CA ALA A 113 15.47 0.08 6.01
C ALA A 113 14.77 -0.59 7.20
N ILE A 114 13.47 -0.82 7.07
CA ILE A 114 12.67 -1.54 8.07
C ILE A 114 11.95 -2.66 7.32
N ALA A 115 12.18 -3.90 7.75
CA ALA A 115 11.49 -5.08 7.22
C ALA A 115 10.32 -5.42 8.15
N ILE A 116 9.11 -5.11 7.71
CA ILE A 116 7.88 -5.55 8.37
C ILE A 116 7.51 -6.92 7.78
N PRO A 117 7.47 -8.00 8.58
CA PRO A 117 7.08 -9.30 8.06
C PRO A 117 5.61 -9.28 7.60
N PRO A 118 5.21 -10.17 6.67
CA PRO A 118 3.81 -10.45 6.44
C PRO A 118 3.24 -11.33 7.57
N LYS A 119 1.92 -11.36 7.71
CA LYS A 119 1.22 -12.05 8.82
C LYS A 119 1.57 -13.54 8.90
N GLU A 120 1.77 -14.21 7.78
CA GLU A 120 2.15 -15.63 7.69
C GLU A 120 3.52 -15.95 8.29
N VAL A 121 4.45 -14.99 8.36
CA VAL A 121 5.75 -15.15 9.04
C VAL A 121 5.59 -15.14 10.56
N VAL A 122 4.54 -14.49 11.06
CA VAL A 122 4.26 -14.35 12.50
C VAL A 122 3.32 -15.45 13.01
N SER A 123 2.27 -15.76 12.25
CA SER A 123 1.21 -16.69 12.65
C SER A 123 1.26 -18.01 11.85
N PRO A 124 1.47 -19.16 12.52
CA PRO A 124 1.40 -20.47 11.87
C PRO A 124 0.06 -20.74 11.19
N ASP A 125 -1.03 -20.19 11.72
CA ASP A 125 -2.37 -20.34 11.16
C ASP A 125 -2.54 -19.58 9.86
N ALA A 126 -2.06 -18.34 9.82
CA ALA A 126 -2.02 -17.56 8.58
C ALA A 126 -1.16 -18.27 7.51
N TRP A 127 -0.04 -18.86 7.90
CA TRP A 127 0.78 -19.66 6.98
C TRP A 127 0.06 -20.91 6.48
N ARG A 128 -0.62 -21.65 7.36
CA ARG A 128 -1.45 -22.80 6.96
C ARG A 128 -2.54 -22.40 5.97
N MET A 129 -3.22 -21.28 6.22
CA MET A 129 -4.26 -20.75 5.33
C MET A 129 -3.69 -20.35 3.97
N LEU A 130 -2.57 -19.62 3.94
CA LEU A 130 -1.91 -19.24 2.69
C LEU A 130 -1.47 -20.47 1.89
N ARG A 131 -0.86 -21.47 2.55
CA ARG A 131 -0.49 -22.73 1.89
C ARG A 131 -1.69 -23.51 1.36
N ALA A 132 -2.83 -23.48 2.04
CA ALA A 132 -4.03 -24.15 1.54
C ALA A 132 -4.55 -23.56 0.22
N LEU A 133 -4.21 -22.31 -0.10
CA LEU A 133 -4.49 -21.70 -1.41
C LEU A 133 -3.57 -22.23 -2.51
N SER A 134 -2.42 -22.82 -2.16
CA SER A 134 -1.51 -23.53 -3.06
C SER A 134 -2.11 -24.88 -3.44
N THR A 135 -3.08 -24.85 -4.35
CA THR A 135 -3.86 -26.01 -4.79
C THR A 135 -3.12 -26.92 -5.78
N ASP A 136 -1.91 -26.56 -6.19
CA ASP A 136 -1.12 -27.30 -7.17
C ASP A 136 0.23 -27.66 -6.57
N GLY A 137 0.60 -28.95 -6.59
CA GLY A 137 1.95 -29.44 -6.27
C GLY A 137 3.04 -29.00 -7.27
N GLY A 138 2.85 -27.87 -7.96
CA GLY A 138 3.74 -27.34 -8.99
C GLY A 138 4.66 -26.21 -8.51
N ILE A 139 4.40 -25.62 -7.34
CA ILE A 139 5.39 -24.76 -6.67
C ILE A 139 6.19 -25.69 -5.76
N GLY A 140 7.52 -25.63 -5.83
CA GLY A 140 8.43 -26.47 -5.04
C GLY A 140 8.24 -26.30 -3.53
N SER A 141 9.23 -26.73 -2.73
CA SER A 141 9.16 -26.48 -1.28
C SER A 141 9.00 -24.98 -1.02
N LEU A 142 8.03 -24.63 -0.18
CA LEU A 142 7.75 -23.26 0.24
C LEU A 142 8.42 -23.01 1.59
N ASP A 143 9.12 -21.90 1.69
CA ASP A 143 9.79 -21.43 2.90
C ASP A 143 9.26 -20.03 3.26
N VAL A 144 8.57 -19.95 4.40
CA VAL A 144 7.96 -18.71 4.88
C VAL A 144 9.02 -17.69 5.33
N GLU A 145 10.21 -18.14 5.74
CA GLU A 145 11.31 -17.26 6.19
C GLU A 145 12.07 -16.64 5.03
N ARG A 146 12.07 -17.31 3.86
CA ARG A 146 12.93 -16.96 2.73
C ARG A 146 12.87 -15.49 2.33
N PRO A 147 11.70 -14.83 2.20
CA PRO A 147 11.67 -13.41 1.82
C PRO A 147 12.37 -12.52 2.84
N GLY A 148 12.24 -12.82 4.13
CA GLY A 148 12.91 -12.10 5.20
C GLY A 148 14.42 -12.28 5.14
N VAL A 149 14.89 -13.52 4.93
CA VAL A 149 16.31 -13.83 4.74
C VAL A 149 16.88 -13.06 3.56
N VAL A 150 16.30 -13.20 2.36
CA VAL A 150 16.77 -12.54 1.13
C VAL A 150 16.80 -11.00 1.29
N SER A 151 15.79 -10.43 1.95
CA SER A 151 15.76 -8.98 2.23
C SER A 151 16.90 -8.56 3.18
N GLY A 152 17.12 -9.32 4.25
CA GLY A 152 18.21 -9.05 5.21
C GLY A 152 19.60 -9.15 4.57
N GLU A 153 19.81 -10.13 3.70
CA GLU A 153 21.06 -10.26 2.92
C GLU A 153 21.28 -9.06 2.00
N LEU A 154 20.23 -8.64 1.28
CA LEU A 154 20.27 -7.48 0.39
C LEU A 154 20.68 -6.21 1.14
N PHE A 155 20.06 -5.92 2.29
CA PHE A 155 20.39 -4.73 3.07
C PHE A 155 21.81 -4.78 3.65
N ARG A 156 22.24 -5.96 4.13
CA ARG A 156 23.59 -6.17 4.65
C ARG A 156 24.66 -5.97 3.58
N GLU A 157 24.46 -6.51 2.38
CA GLU A 157 25.39 -6.33 1.26
C GLU A 157 25.44 -4.88 0.78
N ALA A 158 24.30 -4.19 0.76
CA ALA A 158 24.24 -2.76 0.47
C ALA A 158 24.81 -1.90 1.62
N ARG A 159 25.22 -2.48 2.75
CA ARG A 159 25.66 -1.76 3.96
C ARG A 159 24.61 -0.75 4.44
N VAL A 160 23.34 -1.08 4.28
CA VAL A 160 22.21 -0.30 4.76
C VAL A 160 21.88 -0.78 6.17
N ARG A 161 21.78 0.16 7.12
CA ARG A 161 21.24 -0.14 8.45
C ARG A 161 19.82 -0.67 8.28
N TYR A 162 19.51 -1.84 8.82
CA TYR A 162 18.16 -2.38 8.74
C TYR A 162 17.67 -2.94 10.07
N LEU A 163 16.36 -2.90 10.25
CA LEU A 163 15.65 -3.54 11.36
C LEU A 163 14.70 -4.60 10.81
N ASP A 164 14.86 -5.84 11.26
CA ASP A 164 13.87 -6.91 11.05
C ASP A 164 12.89 -6.94 12.23
N LEU A 165 11.59 -6.76 11.93
CA LEU A 165 10.53 -6.75 12.93
C LEU A 165 9.91 -8.14 13.16
N ALA A 166 10.31 -9.17 12.41
CA ALA A 166 9.83 -10.53 12.63
C ALA A 166 10.08 -11.05 14.05
N PRO A 167 11.27 -10.87 14.67
CA PRO A 167 11.51 -11.31 16.04
C PRO A 167 10.59 -10.64 17.06
N ALA A 168 10.32 -9.34 16.92
CA ALA A 168 9.44 -8.59 17.83
C ALA A 168 7.99 -9.08 17.75
N LEU A 169 7.44 -9.18 16.54
CA LEU A 169 6.07 -9.64 16.32
C LEU A 169 5.87 -11.12 16.68
N ARG A 170 6.87 -11.97 16.47
CA ARG A 170 6.85 -13.38 16.93
C ARG A 170 6.88 -13.50 18.43
N SER A 171 7.72 -12.72 19.10
CA SER A 171 7.79 -12.72 20.57
C SER A 171 6.46 -12.28 21.16
N HIS A 172 5.83 -11.26 20.55
CA HIS A 172 4.48 -10.84 20.89
C HIS A 172 3.47 -11.99 20.71
N PHE A 173 3.43 -12.62 19.53
CA PHE A 173 2.54 -13.76 19.26
C PHE A 173 2.73 -14.92 20.24
N ALA A 174 3.97 -15.25 20.58
CA ALA A 174 4.26 -16.31 21.55
C ALA A 174 3.75 -15.97 22.96
N ALA A 175 3.74 -14.69 23.35
CA ALA A 175 3.30 -14.25 24.66
C ALA A 175 1.76 -14.12 24.77
N THR A 176 1.10 -13.67 23.71
CA THR A 176 -0.33 -13.28 23.77
C THR A 176 -1.25 -14.21 22.98
N GLY A 177 -0.72 -15.01 22.06
CA GLY A 177 -1.50 -15.76 21.07
C GLY A 177 -2.10 -14.87 19.96
N ARG A 178 -1.85 -13.56 19.97
CA ARG A 178 -2.35 -12.59 18.97
C ARG A 178 -1.22 -12.20 18.03
N SER A 179 -1.50 -12.16 16.72
CA SER A 179 -0.44 -11.92 15.73
C SER A 179 0.01 -10.45 15.64
N GLY A 180 -0.73 -9.52 16.24
CA GLY A 180 -0.58 -8.08 15.96
C GLY A 180 -1.08 -7.68 14.56
N TYR A 181 -1.94 -8.49 13.93
CA TYR A 181 -2.56 -8.19 12.63
C TYR A 181 -4.05 -8.38 12.76
N PHE A 182 -4.81 -7.63 11.96
CA PHE A 182 -6.23 -7.89 11.82
C PHE A 182 -6.49 -9.33 11.32
N GLY A 183 -7.56 -9.95 11.83
CA GLY A 183 -7.93 -11.32 11.43
C GLY A 183 -8.21 -11.47 9.93
N TRP A 184 -8.81 -10.43 9.34
CA TRP A 184 -9.38 -10.39 7.99
C TRP A 184 -8.59 -9.53 7.00
N ASP A 185 -7.51 -8.90 7.45
CA ASP A 185 -6.73 -7.93 6.67
C ASP A 185 -5.23 -8.17 6.87
N VAL A 186 -4.43 -7.68 5.92
CA VAL A 186 -2.97 -7.91 5.87
C VAL A 186 -2.18 -6.89 6.70
N HIS A 187 -2.82 -5.86 7.22
CA HIS A 187 -2.20 -4.80 8.01
C HIS A 187 -2.19 -5.14 9.50
N LEU A 188 -1.27 -4.47 10.20
CA LEU A 188 -1.16 -4.52 11.65
C LEU A 188 -2.45 -3.99 12.30
N ASP A 189 -2.85 -4.57 13.44
CA ASP A 189 -3.85 -3.97 14.30
C ASP A 189 -3.20 -2.97 15.27
N GLU A 190 -3.98 -2.39 16.19
CA GLU A 190 -3.48 -1.42 17.17
C GLU A 190 -2.33 -1.98 18.02
N GLU A 191 -2.46 -3.23 18.47
CA GLU A 191 -1.45 -3.92 19.28
C GLU A 191 -0.18 -4.20 18.46
N GLY A 192 -0.33 -4.62 17.20
CA GLY A 192 0.80 -4.78 16.29
C GLY A 192 1.56 -3.49 16.03
N HIS A 193 0.85 -2.37 15.86
CA HIS A 193 1.48 -1.05 15.75
C HIS A 193 2.26 -0.67 17.00
N GLU A 194 1.76 -0.99 18.20
CA GLU A 194 2.47 -0.75 19.44
C GLU A 194 3.76 -1.57 19.54
N VAL A 195 3.72 -2.87 19.19
CA VAL A 195 4.91 -3.73 19.15
C VAL A 195 5.96 -3.19 18.18
N VAL A 196 5.52 -2.75 16.98
CA VAL A 196 6.43 -2.15 16.00
C VAL A 196 7.05 -0.87 16.53
N ALA A 197 6.26 0.02 17.16
CA ALA A 197 6.78 1.26 17.73
C ALA A 197 7.84 1.00 18.81
N GLN A 198 7.60 0.05 19.71
CA GLN A 198 8.53 -0.34 20.77
C GLN A 198 9.87 -0.83 20.21
N ALA A 199 9.86 -1.59 19.11
CA ALA A 199 11.09 -2.06 18.45
C ALA A 199 11.76 -0.98 17.59
N LEU A 200 10.96 -0.13 16.94
CA LEU A 200 11.43 0.83 15.95
C LEU A 200 12.06 2.09 16.59
N CYS A 201 11.50 2.61 17.68
CA CYS A 201 11.98 3.85 18.28
C CYS A 201 13.48 3.78 18.65
N PRO A 202 13.98 2.78 19.39
CA PRO A 202 15.40 2.69 19.73
C PRO A 202 16.31 2.55 18.50
N PHE A 203 15.84 1.88 17.45
CA PHE A 203 16.58 1.74 16.20
C PHE A 203 16.72 3.09 15.48
N VAL A 204 15.65 3.88 15.41
CA VAL A 204 15.70 5.21 14.78
C VAL A 204 16.61 6.15 15.58
N GLU A 205 16.52 6.14 16.90
CA GLU A 205 17.42 6.93 17.78
C GLU A 205 18.89 6.59 17.50
N ALA A 206 19.25 5.31 17.47
CA ALA A 206 20.62 4.88 17.18
C ALA A 206 21.11 5.35 15.80
N VAL A 207 20.26 5.30 14.76
CA VAL A 207 20.60 5.78 13.42
C VAL A 207 20.86 7.29 13.41
N LEU A 208 20.07 8.06 14.16
CA LEU A 208 20.23 9.51 14.26
C LEU A 208 21.48 9.91 15.05
N ASP A 209 21.77 9.21 16.14
CA ASP A 209 22.95 9.47 16.99
C ASP A 209 24.26 9.20 16.24
N GLU A 210 24.35 8.09 15.51
CA GLU A 210 25.52 7.75 14.69
C GLU A 210 25.80 8.81 13.62
N ARG A 211 24.74 9.36 13.02
CA ARG A 211 24.85 10.45 12.07
C ARG A 211 25.35 11.73 12.73
N ALA A 212 24.80 12.09 13.88
CA ALA A 212 25.24 13.27 14.62
C ALA A 212 26.73 13.18 14.96
N ALA A 213 27.18 12.02 15.43
CA ALA A 213 28.59 11.73 15.71
C ALA A 213 29.48 11.84 14.45
N THR A 214 29.03 11.30 13.32
CA THR A 214 29.76 11.38 12.04
C THR A 214 29.90 12.84 11.58
N ARG A 215 28.84 13.63 11.66
CA ARG A 215 28.86 15.06 11.30
C ARG A 215 29.82 15.86 12.19
N ALA A 216 29.82 15.59 13.49
CA ALA A 216 30.74 16.25 14.43
C ALA A 216 32.21 15.95 14.09
N ARG A 217 32.54 14.71 13.74
CA ARG A 217 33.91 14.31 13.34
C ARG A 217 34.35 14.99 12.04
N VAL A 218 33.50 15.03 11.03
CA VAL A 218 33.81 15.70 9.74
C VAL A 218 34.00 17.20 9.97
N GLY A 219 33.12 17.85 10.73
CA GLY A 219 33.23 19.27 11.05
C GLY A 219 34.54 19.62 11.77
N ALA A 220 34.93 18.81 12.76
CA ALA A 220 36.20 18.97 13.48
C ALA A 220 37.43 18.82 12.56
N ALA A 221 37.40 17.89 11.60
CA ALA A 221 38.49 17.69 10.65
C ALA A 221 38.64 18.86 9.65
N THR A 222 37.53 19.47 9.23
CA THR A 222 37.55 20.61 8.28
C THR A 222 37.85 21.97 8.92
N GLY A 223 37.60 22.13 10.23
CA GLY A 223 37.75 23.40 10.95
C GLY A 223 39.18 23.76 11.39
N ALA A 224 40.17 22.90 11.13
CA ALA A 224 41.55 23.09 11.58
C ALA A 224 42.54 23.27 10.43
N ARG A 225 42.50 24.44 9.78
CA ARG A 225 43.72 25.02 9.22
C ARG A 225 43.84 26.46 9.74
N PRO A 226 44.62 26.70 10.79
CA PRO A 226 44.98 28.07 11.13
C PRO A 226 45.79 28.61 9.95
N THR A 227 45.21 29.54 9.21
CA THR A 227 45.96 30.40 8.29
C THR A 227 46.92 31.21 9.15
N ARG A 228 48.21 30.89 9.06
CA ARG A 228 49.28 31.74 9.56
C ARG A 228 49.42 32.97 8.68
#